data_AF-A0A7K5NQ81-F1
#
_entry.id   AF-A0A7K5NQ81-F1
#
_cell.length_a   1.000
_cell.length_b   1.000
_cell.length_c   1.000
_cell.angle_alpha   90.00
_cell.angle_beta   90.00
_cell.angle_gamma   90.00
#
_symmetry.space_group_name_H-M   'P 1'
#
loop_
_entity.id
_entity.type
_entity.pdbx_description
1 polymer ?
#
loop_
_entity_poly.entity_id
_entity_poly.type
_entity_poly.pdbx_seq_one_letter_code
_entity_poly.pdbx_strand_id
1 'polypeptide(L)'
;FIPWKKLYHRYLMKEDMALHRVAQILEVFAITKEQEGCVWGLIRCVSAISTKRKVDPSAVLRCLKGHHLFSKAEVCITNKLPHLQSRTGLENLWAIIAVMVLFSDGVSDIQKLMACLQRPCSTLSVVDVTEVLYCIATLLYAMRDRNIAITNRIHYNIFYCLYLMENTSVTMQMVKEETPVSWPEVKLTHEQQRILNHKIEHGQIVKIMAFAGTGKTSTLVKYAEKFADLNFLYVTFNKAVAERGKSVFPRNVTCKTFHSLAFGSVGKHYKEKGKLNFSKMSVYSISFLIQNRQGQSLFVRGKTVSQTLENFFASSDDEICEEHAPIWFKNTHGERKLASQEEKRINVEEAKEIWHNMKKLDGDVEKKYKITCDGYLKLWQLSKPQLLGYDAIFVDEAQDCTPAIVDIVLSQKCGIILVGDPHQQIYTFRGAVNTLYSVPHTHVYYLTQSFRFGPEIAYVGATILDVCKKIRNKTLVGG
;
A
#
# COMPACT_ATOMS: atom_id res chain seq x y z
N PHE A 1 -5.60 21.54 -21.73
CA PHE A 1 -5.25 20.19 -22.22
C PHE A 1 -3.72 20.07 -22.19
N ILE A 2 -3.19 19.03 -21.54
CA ILE A 2 -1.74 18.82 -21.28
C ILE A 2 -1.33 17.50 -21.98
N PRO A 3 -0.93 17.53 -23.27
CA PRO A 3 -0.64 16.34 -24.07
C PRO A 3 0.35 15.36 -23.44
N TRP A 4 1.48 15.84 -22.91
CA TRP A 4 2.50 14.99 -22.30
C TRP A 4 2.02 14.35 -21.00
N LYS A 5 1.20 15.04 -20.19
CA LYS A 5 0.53 14.43 -19.04
C LYS A 5 -0.34 13.24 -19.47
N LYS A 6 -1.12 13.42 -20.52
CA LYS A 6 -1.98 12.34 -21.07
C LYS A 6 -1.12 11.18 -21.57
N LEU A 7 -0.02 11.46 -22.29
CA LEU A 7 0.88 10.43 -22.79
C LEU A 7 1.56 9.66 -21.64
N TYR A 8 2.05 10.37 -20.61
CA TYR A 8 2.67 9.79 -19.43
C TYR A 8 1.75 8.76 -18.74
N HIS A 9 0.51 9.16 -18.41
CA HIS A 9 -0.42 8.25 -17.75
C HIS A 9 -0.80 7.05 -18.61
N ARG A 10 -1.01 7.25 -19.92
CA ARG A 10 -1.28 6.14 -20.85
C ARG A 10 -0.11 5.18 -21.00
N TYR A 11 1.11 5.72 -21.00
CA TYR A 11 2.33 4.91 -21.02
C TYR A 11 2.47 4.07 -19.74
N LEU A 12 2.20 4.65 -18.56
CA LEU A 12 2.18 3.91 -17.29
C LEU A 12 1.11 2.81 -17.26
N MET A 13 -0.03 3.04 -17.91
CA MET A 13 -1.09 2.02 -18.09
C MET A 13 -0.76 0.98 -19.18
N LYS A 14 0.42 1.07 -19.82
CA LYS A 14 0.86 0.19 -20.91
C LYS A 14 -0.13 0.14 -22.08
N GLU A 15 -0.79 1.26 -22.41
CA GLU A 15 -1.62 1.35 -23.62
C GLU A 15 -0.75 1.25 -24.88
N ASP A 16 -1.09 0.35 -25.81
CA ASP A 16 -0.31 0.08 -27.02
C ASP A 16 0.03 1.34 -27.81
N MET A 17 -0.95 2.20 -28.06
CA MET A 17 -0.76 3.46 -28.79
C MET A 17 0.26 4.39 -28.12
N ALA A 18 0.29 4.42 -26.79
CA ALA A 18 1.24 5.24 -26.04
C ALA A 18 2.64 4.61 -26.07
N LEU A 19 2.75 3.29 -25.95
CA LEU A 19 4.01 2.56 -26.07
C LEU A 19 4.66 2.78 -27.44
N HIS A 20 3.90 2.63 -28.53
CA HIS A 20 4.39 2.87 -29.89
C HIS A 20 4.80 4.33 -30.11
N ARG A 21 3.98 5.29 -29.65
CA ARG A 21 4.31 6.71 -29.79
C ARG A 21 5.60 7.07 -29.04
N VAL A 22 5.77 6.60 -27.82
CA VAL A 22 7.00 6.84 -27.05
C VAL A 22 8.19 6.14 -27.70
N ALA A 23 8.02 4.93 -28.24
CA ALA A 23 9.06 4.23 -29.00
C ALA A 23 9.58 5.07 -30.18
N GLN A 24 8.66 5.60 -31.00
CA GLN A 24 9.00 6.47 -32.14
C GLN A 24 9.75 7.73 -31.69
N ILE A 25 9.32 8.36 -30.59
CA ILE A 25 10.02 9.53 -30.04
C ILE A 25 11.45 9.17 -29.66
N LEU A 26 11.65 8.05 -28.96
CA LEU A 26 12.99 7.62 -28.56
C LEU A 26 13.90 7.36 -29.78
N GLU A 27 13.37 6.76 -30.85
CA GLU A 27 14.11 6.53 -32.09
C GLU A 27 14.47 7.84 -32.81
N VAL A 28 13.50 8.73 -33.02
CA VAL A 28 13.69 10.03 -33.69
C VAL A 28 14.77 10.87 -33.01
N PHE A 29 14.85 10.82 -31.68
CA PHE A 29 15.82 11.60 -30.90
C PHE A 29 17.09 10.82 -30.54
N ALA A 30 17.27 9.60 -31.06
CA ALA A 30 18.39 8.70 -30.78
C ALA A 30 18.60 8.42 -29.28
N ILE A 31 17.50 8.25 -28.53
CA ILE A 31 17.48 7.88 -27.11
C ILE A 31 17.43 6.34 -27.02
N THR A 32 18.54 5.69 -27.37
CA THR A 32 18.67 4.22 -27.29
C THR A 32 19.84 3.82 -26.40
N LYS A 33 19.94 2.52 -26.07
CA LYS A 33 20.98 2.00 -25.17
C LYS A 33 22.35 1.98 -25.84
N GLU A 34 22.37 1.83 -27.15
CA GLU A 34 23.56 1.67 -28.00
C GLU A 34 24.23 3.02 -28.31
N GLN A 35 23.47 4.12 -28.23
CA GLN A 35 23.95 5.46 -28.54
C GLN A 35 24.66 6.09 -27.34
N GLU A 36 25.94 6.43 -27.52
CA GLU A 36 26.64 7.28 -26.56
C GLU A 36 25.97 8.66 -26.49
N GLY A 37 25.65 9.10 -25.27
CA GLY A 37 25.02 10.40 -25.07
C GLY A 37 23.50 10.43 -25.34
N CYS A 38 22.78 9.32 -25.12
CA CYS A 38 21.31 9.26 -25.17
C CYS A 38 20.59 10.38 -24.37
N VAL A 39 21.21 10.88 -23.29
CA VAL A 39 20.72 12.03 -22.50
C VAL A 39 20.62 13.32 -23.34
N TRP A 40 21.50 13.51 -24.34
CA TRP A 40 21.40 14.62 -25.27
C TRP A 40 20.18 14.50 -26.18
N GLY A 41 19.80 13.27 -26.55
CA GLY A 41 18.55 12.99 -27.23
C GLY A 41 17.34 13.47 -26.44
N LEU A 42 17.32 13.21 -25.12
CA LEU A 42 16.28 13.71 -24.21
C LEU A 42 16.23 15.24 -24.22
N ILE A 43 17.38 15.92 -24.08
CA ILE A 43 17.44 17.39 -24.08
C ILE A 43 16.92 17.96 -25.40
N ARG A 44 17.31 17.38 -26.55
CA ARG A 44 16.81 17.78 -27.88
C ARG A 44 15.30 17.55 -28.03
N CYS A 45 14.77 16.47 -27.46
CA CYS A 45 13.33 16.19 -27.45
C CYS A 45 12.57 17.25 -26.65
N VAL A 46 13.10 17.64 -25.48
CA VAL A 46 12.48 18.64 -24.62
C VAL A 46 12.58 20.04 -25.24
N SER A 47 13.70 20.37 -25.89
CA SER A 47 13.86 21.67 -26.56
C SER A 47 12.89 21.86 -27.73
N ALA A 48 12.45 20.76 -28.36
CA ALA A 48 11.50 20.80 -29.47
C ALA A 48 10.02 21.03 -29.04
N ILE A 49 9.74 21.18 -27.74
CA ILE A 49 8.39 21.43 -27.24
C ILE A 49 7.92 22.83 -27.65
N SER A 50 6.83 22.89 -28.42
CA SER A 50 6.18 24.15 -28.82
C SER A 50 5.30 24.70 -27.69
N THR A 51 5.48 25.97 -27.33
CA THR A 51 4.58 26.71 -26.43
C THR A 51 3.49 27.42 -27.24
N LYS A 52 2.24 27.40 -26.74
CA LYS A 52 1.09 28.02 -27.45
C LYS A 52 0.95 29.53 -27.18
N ARG A 53 1.66 30.06 -26.19
CA ARG A 53 1.58 31.47 -25.74
C ARG A 53 2.85 32.23 -26.08
N LYS A 54 2.76 33.56 -26.19
CA LYS A 54 3.92 34.45 -26.30
C LYS A 54 4.73 34.39 -24.99
N VAL A 55 5.73 33.52 -24.96
CA VAL A 55 6.72 33.42 -23.88
C VAL A 55 7.91 34.28 -24.28
N ASP A 56 8.38 35.14 -23.37
CA ASP A 56 9.64 35.88 -23.49
C ASP A 56 10.76 35.06 -22.83
N PRO A 57 11.64 34.41 -23.61
CA PRO A 57 12.70 33.57 -23.06
C PRO A 57 13.70 34.35 -22.21
N SER A 58 13.97 35.61 -22.56
CA SER A 58 14.96 36.44 -21.87
C SER A 58 14.51 36.78 -20.45
N ALA A 59 13.22 37.08 -20.27
CA ALA A 59 12.63 37.29 -18.97
C ALA A 59 12.68 36.03 -18.09
N VAL A 60 12.35 34.87 -18.65
CA VAL A 60 12.38 33.58 -17.93
C VAL A 60 13.82 33.22 -17.51
N LEU A 61 14.79 33.31 -18.43
CA LEU A 61 16.19 33.05 -18.14
C LEU A 61 16.71 33.96 -17.01
N ARG A 62 16.28 35.23 -16.97
CA ARG A 62 16.60 36.13 -15.85
C ARG A 62 16.03 35.64 -14.53
N CYS A 63 14.80 35.12 -14.49
CA CYS A 63 14.21 34.56 -13.29
C CYS A 63 14.97 33.26 -12.84
N LEU A 64 15.54 32.49 -13.79
CA LEU A 64 16.34 31.29 -13.53
C LEU A 64 17.75 31.56 -12.98
N LYS A 65 18.35 32.74 -13.24
CA LYS A 65 19.69 33.11 -12.71
C LYS A 65 19.81 33.00 -11.19
N GLY A 66 18.69 33.12 -10.46
CA GLY A 66 18.65 32.94 -9.01
C GLY A 66 18.77 31.48 -8.55
N HIS A 67 18.76 30.51 -9.46
CA HIS A 67 18.88 29.09 -9.15
C HIS A 67 20.33 28.61 -9.25
N HIS A 68 20.82 27.93 -8.21
CA HIS A 68 22.22 27.49 -8.13
C HIS A 68 22.69 26.54 -9.26
N LEU A 69 21.78 25.81 -9.91
CA LEU A 69 22.09 24.95 -11.07
C LEU A 69 22.13 25.69 -12.42
N PHE A 70 21.68 26.94 -12.48
CA PHE A 70 21.52 27.66 -13.75
C PHE A 70 22.85 27.82 -14.50
N SER A 71 23.90 28.32 -13.84
CA SER A 71 25.21 28.54 -14.47
C SER A 71 25.82 27.24 -14.99
N LYS A 72 25.70 26.14 -14.24
CA LYS A 72 26.16 24.82 -14.66
C LYS A 72 25.41 24.33 -15.89
N ALA A 73 24.09 24.54 -15.94
CA ALA A 73 23.26 24.14 -17.06
C ALA A 73 23.57 24.95 -18.33
N GLU A 74 23.76 26.27 -18.20
CA GLU A 74 24.12 27.17 -19.31
C GLU A 74 25.47 26.79 -19.93
N VAL A 75 26.49 26.56 -19.11
CA VAL A 75 27.82 26.11 -19.57
C VAL A 75 27.74 24.75 -20.26
N CYS A 76 26.94 23.82 -19.71
CA CYS A 76 26.72 22.50 -20.29
C CYS A 76 26.12 22.58 -21.71
N ILE A 77 25.06 23.37 -21.89
CA ILE A 77 24.43 23.58 -23.20
C ILE A 77 25.40 24.25 -24.17
N THR A 78 26.12 25.29 -23.72
CA THR A 78 27.12 25.99 -24.55
C THR A 78 28.17 25.04 -25.12
N ASN A 79 28.70 24.16 -24.28
CA ASN A 79 29.80 23.28 -24.66
C ASN A 79 29.37 22.04 -25.45
N LYS A 80 28.16 21.52 -25.21
CA LYS A 80 27.72 20.22 -25.76
C LYS A 80 26.65 20.33 -26.84
N LEU A 81 25.88 21.42 -26.87
CA LEU A 81 24.82 21.67 -27.84
C LEU A 81 24.88 23.13 -28.35
N PRO A 82 26.01 23.59 -28.93
CA PRO A 82 26.19 24.98 -29.34
C PRO A 82 25.16 25.44 -30.40
N HIS A 83 24.65 24.51 -31.21
CA HIS A 83 23.61 24.78 -32.21
C HIS A 83 22.27 25.20 -31.60
N LEU A 84 22.03 24.99 -30.30
CA LEU A 84 20.82 25.47 -29.64
C LEU A 84 20.91 26.95 -29.24
N GLN A 85 22.11 27.53 -29.19
CA GLN A 85 22.28 28.96 -28.93
C GLN A 85 21.95 29.83 -30.14
N SER A 86 22.15 29.30 -31.35
CA SER A 86 21.84 30.00 -32.62
C SER A 86 20.38 29.87 -33.05
N ARG A 87 19.59 29.03 -32.36
CA ARG A 87 18.16 28.80 -32.62
C ARG A 87 17.28 29.69 -31.73
N THR A 88 15.96 29.55 -31.88
CA THR A 88 14.97 30.36 -31.15
C THR A 88 15.27 30.37 -29.64
N GLY A 89 15.11 31.52 -28.97
CA GLY A 89 15.38 31.65 -27.53
C GLY A 89 14.61 30.65 -26.66
N LEU A 90 13.50 30.09 -27.17
CA LEU A 90 12.68 29.07 -26.52
C LEU A 90 13.33 27.69 -26.50
N GLU A 91 13.98 27.25 -27.59
CA GLU A 91 14.68 25.96 -27.63
C GLU A 91 15.81 25.92 -26.59
N ASN A 92 16.59 27.00 -26.52
CA ASN A 92 17.66 27.14 -25.53
C ASN A 92 17.12 27.16 -24.10
N LEU A 93 16.02 27.88 -23.85
CA LEU A 93 15.36 27.93 -22.54
C LEU A 93 14.96 26.53 -22.06
N TRP A 94 14.28 25.75 -22.90
CA TRP A 94 13.84 24.41 -22.55
C TRP A 94 15.00 23.44 -22.36
N ALA A 95 16.06 23.58 -23.15
CA ALA A 95 17.28 22.79 -22.98
C ALA A 95 17.95 23.08 -21.63
N ILE A 96 18.05 24.35 -21.23
CA ILE A 96 18.59 24.75 -19.91
C ILE A 96 17.72 24.16 -18.79
N ILE A 97 16.39 24.27 -18.87
CA ILE A 97 15.48 23.69 -17.88
C ILE A 97 15.66 22.17 -17.79
N ALA A 98 15.77 21.48 -18.93
CA ALA A 98 16.01 20.04 -18.96
C ALA A 98 17.32 19.66 -18.27
N VAL A 99 18.42 20.38 -18.53
CA VAL A 99 19.71 20.15 -17.86
C VAL A 99 19.64 20.45 -16.37
N MET A 100 18.97 21.52 -15.95
CA MET A 100 18.77 21.82 -14.52
C MET A 100 18.02 20.70 -13.81
N VAL A 101 17.00 20.12 -14.45
CA VAL A 101 16.26 18.96 -13.91
C VAL A 101 17.16 17.72 -13.86
N LEU A 102 17.95 17.45 -14.90
CA LEU A 102 18.89 16.33 -14.92
C LEU A 102 20.01 16.45 -13.88
N PHE A 103 20.40 17.68 -13.52
CA PHE A 103 21.39 17.98 -12.48
C PHE A 103 20.80 18.06 -11.07
N SER A 104 19.48 17.93 -10.91
CA SER A 104 18.85 17.96 -9.58
C SER A 104 19.29 16.78 -8.72
N ASP A 105 19.71 17.06 -7.49
CA ASP A 105 20.12 16.03 -6.53
C ASP A 105 18.90 15.56 -5.71
N GLY A 106 18.02 16.49 -5.36
CA GLY A 106 16.81 16.20 -4.60
C GLY A 106 15.59 16.97 -5.09
N VAL A 107 14.46 16.71 -4.44
CA VAL A 107 13.20 17.41 -4.76
C VAL A 107 13.28 18.92 -4.55
N SER A 108 14.13 19.38 -3.62
CA SER A 108 14.30 20.80 -3.29
C SER A 108 14.81 21.62 -4.48
N ASP A 109 15.66 21.02 -5.33
CA ASP A 109 16.20 21.71 -6.51
C ASP A 109 15.10 21.94 -7.55
N ILE A 110 14.25 20.94 -7.79
CA ILE A 110 13.12 21.10 -8.69
C ILE A 110 12.09 22.08 -8.09
N GLN A 111 11.84 22.06 -6.78
CA GLN A 111 10.96 23.04 -6.13
C GLN A 111 11.49 24.48 -6.25
N LYS A 112 12.79 24.70 -6.08
CA LYS A 112 13.43 26.02 -6.27
C LYS A 112 13.36 26.46 -7.73
N LEU A 113 13.57 25.53 -8.68
CA LEU A 113 13.37 25.78 -10.11
C LEU A 113 11.92 26.23 -10.37
N MET A 114 10.93 25.54 -9.82
CA MET A 114 9.52 25.93 -9.92
C MET A 114 9.27 27.32 -9.31
N ALA A 115 9.82 27.61 -8.13
CA ALA A 115 9.69 28.92 -7.50
C ALA A 115 10.29 30.05 -8.36
N CYS A 116 11.41 29.80 -9.05
CA CYS A 116 11.98 30.73 -10.03
C CYS A 116 11.05 30.94 -11.23
N LEU A 117 10.48 29.86 -11.77
CA LEU A 117 9.58 29.88 -12.94
C LEU A 117 8.21 30.50 -12.65
N GLN A 118 7.79 30.52 -11.39
CA GLN A 118 6.51 31.10 -10.94
C GLN A 118 6.62 32.56 -10.48
N ARG A 119 7.81 33.17 -10.54
CA ARG A 119 7.96 34.60 -10.21
C ARG A 119 7.09 35.46 -11.15
N PRO A 120 6.57 36.61 -10.69
CA PRO A 120 5.78 37.51 -11.54
C PRO A 120 6.51 37.99 -12.81
N CYS A 121 7.84 37.97 -12.81
CA CYS A 121 8.70 38.28 -13.97
C CYS A 121 8.64 37.23 -15.09
N SER A 122 8.18 36.02 -14.78
CA SER A 122 8.14 34.90 -15.70
C SER A 122 6.88 34.96 -16.56
N THR A 123 7.06 34.88 -17.87
CA THR A 123 5.95 34.79 -18.83
C THR A 123 5.47 33.36 -19.07
N LEU A 124 6.07 32.36 -18.40
CA LEU A 124 5.67 30.96 -18.48
C LEU A 124 4.44 30.68 -17.63
N SER A 125 3.49 29.92 -18.19
CA SER A 125 2.36 29.42 -17.41
C SER A 125 2.74 28.15 -16.66
N VAL A 126 2.06 27.89 -15.53
CA VAL A 126 2.18 26.62 -14.80
C VAL A 126 1.91 25.43 -15.72
N VAL A 127 0.98 25.57 -16.68
CA VAL A 127 0.64 24.54 -17.66
C VAL A 127 1.82 24.19 -18.57
N ASP A 128 2.58 25.18 -19.02
CA ASP A 128 3.76 24.95 -19.88
C ASP A 128 4.84 24.19 -19.10
N VAL A 129 5.08 24.57 -17.85
CA VAL A 129 6.06 23.89 -17.00
C VAL A 129 5.63 22.46 -16.67
N THR A 130 4.34 22.26 -16.33
CA THR A 130 3.77 20.92 -16.12
C THR A 130 3.94 20.03 -17.35
N GLU A 131 3.66 20.55 -18.55
CA GLU A 131 3.82 19.82 -19.81
C GLU A 131 5.28 19.36 -20.01
N VAL A 132 6.26 20.24 -19.77
CA VAL A 132 7.69 19.92 -19.89
C VAL A 132 8.14 18.90 -18.85
N LEU A 133 7.72 19.04 -17.59
CA LEU A 133 8.04 18.07 -16.55
C LEU A 133 7.46 16.68 -16.88
N TYR A 134 6.24 16.60 -17.41
CA TYR A 134 5.68 15.33 -17.87
C TYR A 134 6.41 14.76 -19.09
N CYS A 135 6.92 15.60 -19.99
CA CYS A 135 7.78 15.15 -21.08
C CYS A 135 9.04 14.47 -20.55
N ILE A 136 9.77 15.15 -19.67
CA ILE A 136 11.00 14.62 -19.06
C ILE A 136 10.68 13.34 -18.27
N ALA A 137 9.62 13.33 -17.46
CA ALA A 137 9.21 12.15 -16.71
C ALA A 137 8.89 10.95 -17.63
N THR A 138 8.18 11.17 -18.74
CA THR A 138 7.87 10.12 -19.72
C THR A 138 9.14 9.54 -20.32
N LEU A 139 10.08 10.40 -20.74
CA LEU A 139 11.34 9.97 -21.34
C LEU A 139 12.21 9.21 -20.34
N LEU A 140 12.40 9.73 -19.12
CA LEU A 140 13.17 9.06 -18.06
C LEU A 140 12.58 7.68 -17.70
N TYR A 141 11.25 7.60 -17.59
CA TYR A 141 10.58 6.35 -17.29
C TYR A 141 10.74 5.35 -18.44
N ALA A 142 10.61 5.79 -19.69
CA ALA A 142 10.77 4.93 -20.87
C ALA A 142 12.22 4.48 -21.09
N MET A 143 13.21 5.36 -20.84
CA MET A 143 14.63 5.01 -20.83
C MET A 143 14.89 3.86 -19.85
N ARG A 144 14.31 3.95 -18.64
CA ARG A 144 14.41 2.91 -17.63
C ARG A 144 13.71 1.60 -18.03
N ASP A 145 12.54 1.68 -18.66
CA ASP A 145 11.81 0.50 -19.17
C ASP A 145 12.64 -0.24 -20.26
N ARG A 146 13.47 0.49 -21.01
CA ARG A 146 14.41 -0.04 -22.02
C ARG A 146 15.80 -0.37 -21.48
N ASN A 147 15.99 -0.43 -20.16
CA ASN A 147 17.26 -0.74 -19.51
C ASN A 147 18.42 0.20 -19.92
N ILE A 148 18.12 1.47 -20.23
CA ILE A 148 19.13 2.53 -20.34
C ILE A 148 19.56 2.91 -18.92
N ALA A 149 20.87 2.99 -18.69
CA ALA A 149 21.43 3.29 -17.37
C ALA A 149 21.15 4.74 -16.97
N ILE A 150 20.06 4.95 -16.23
CA ILE A 150 19.68 6.25 -15.67
C ILE A 150 19.12 6.09 -14.26
N THR A 151 19.46 7.03 -13.38
CA THR A 151 18.96 7.01 -12.00
C THR A 151 17.46 7.29 -11.97
N ASN A 152 16.71 6.47 -11.22
CA ASN A 152 15.28 6.67 -10.99
C ASN A 152 15.00 7.92 -10.11
N ARG A 153 16.02 8.45 -9.42
CA ARG A 153 15.92 9.63 -8.57
C ARG A 153 15.39 10.85 -9.31
N ILE A 154 15.88 11.11 -10.53
CA ILE A 154 15.44 12.27 -11.31
C ILE A 154 13.96 12.14 -11.66
N HIS A 155 13.52 10.96 -12.10
CA HIS A 155 12.10 10.71 -12.36
C HIS A 155 11.25 10.90 -11.10
N TYR A 156 11.69 10.38 -9.95
CA TYR A 156 11.00 10.56 -8.68
C TYR A 156 10.92 12.03 -8.26
N ASN A 157 12.01 12.81 -8.42
CA ASN A 157 12.03 14.23 -8.09
C ASN A 157 10.99 15.02 -8.88
N ILE A 158 10.89 14.73 -10.18
CA ILE A 158 9.90 15.33 -11.07
C ILE A 158 8.48 14.90 -10.67
N PHE A 159 8.26 13.59 -10.48
CA PHE A 159 6.97 13.05 -10.07
C PHE A 159 6.48 13.69 -8.78
N TYR A 160 7.35 13.82 -7.79
CA TYR A 160 7.03 14.45 -6.51
C TYR A 160 6.56 15.90 -6.68
N CYS A 161 7.27 16.69 -7.48
CA CYS A 161 6.89 18.08 -7.74
C CYS A 161 5.57 18.18 -8.51
N LEU A 162 5.37 17.34 -9.53
CA LEU A 162 4.11 17.23 -10.25
C LEU A 162 2.95 16.85 -9.31
N TYR A 163 3.18 15.89 -8.41
CA TYR A 163 2.20 15.49 -7.41
C TYR A 163 1.80 16.68 -6.53
N LEU A 164 2.75 17.44 -6.00
CA LEU A 164 2.44 18.62 -5.18
C LEU A 164 1.66 19.66 -6.00
N MET A 165 2.09 19.98 -7.21
CA MET A 165 1.42 20.98 -8.05
C MET A 165 -0.07 20.65 -8.27
N GLU A 166 -0.38 19.37 -8.49
CA GLU A 166 -1.73 18.92 -8.79
C GLU A 166 -2.61 18.77 -7.55
N ASN A 167 -2.00 18.53 -6.38
CA ASN A 167 -2.72 18.33 -5.13
C ASN A 167 -2.73 19.58 -4.23
N THR A 168 -2.00 20.64 -4.58
CA THR A 168 -2.00 21.92 -3.83
C THR A 168 -3.15 22.84 -4.24
N SER A 169 -3.81 22.62 -5.39
CA SER A 169 -4.80 23.55 -5.97
C SER A 169 -6.11 23.76 -5.19
N VAL A 170 -6.37 23.00 -4.11
CA VAL A 170 -7.50 23.28 -3.18
C VAL A 170 -7.14 24.37 -2.15
N THR A 171 -5.88 24.79 -2.08
CA THR A 171 -5.39 25.76 -1.07
C THR A 171 -5.80 27.21 -1.35
N MET A 172 -6.23 27.55 -2.57
CA MET A 172 -6.34 28.95 -2.99
C MET A 172 -7.79 29.49 -3.11
N GLN A 173 -8.81 28.69 -2.79
CA GLN A 173 -10.22 29.10 -2.93
C GLN A 173 -10.99 29.35 -1.62
N MET A 174 -10.36 29.21 -0.45
CA MET A 174 -10.98 29.55 0.83
C MET A 174 -10.09 30.48 1.64
N VAL A 175 -10.03 31.74 1.23
CA VAL A 175 -9.67 32.84 2.12
C VAL A 175 -10.80 33.86 2.05
N LYS A 176 -11.79 33.68 2.94
CA LYS A 176 -12.60 34.73 3.58
C LYS A 176 -13.55 34.07 4.56
N GLU A 177 -13.14 34.01 5.82
CA GLU A 177 -13.84 34.56 6.99
C GLU A 177 -13.19 33.97 8.26
N GLU A 178 -12.61 34.85 9.05
CA GLU A 178 -11.93 34.53 10.30
C GLU A 178 -12.97 34.31 11.40
N THR A 179 -12.99 33.12 11.99
CA THR A 179 -13.58 32.87 13.32
C THR A 179 -12.52 32.25 14.23
N PRO A 180 -12.42 32.67 15.50
CA PRO A 180 -11.30 32.31 16.35
C PRO A 180 -11.53 31.00 17.12
N VAL A 181 -10.42 30.28 17.31
CA VAL A 181 -10.23 29.12 18.22
C VAL A 181 -10.87 27.81 17.78
N SER A 182 -10.20 27.11 16.86
CA SER A 182 -10.37 25.66 16.66
C SER A 182 -9.00 25.03 16.43
N TRP A 183 -8.83 23.80 16.92
CA TRP A 183 -7.66 22.95 16.65
C TRP A 183 -7.33 22.96 15.14
N PRO A 184 -6.03 22.93 14.74
CA PRO A 184 -5.65 23.08 13.34
C PRO A 184 -6.44 22.10 12.48
N GLU A 185 -7.27 22.64 11.59
CA GLU A 185 -8.14 21.88 10.72
C GLU A 185 -7.26 20.94 9.89
N VAL A 186 -7.34 19.63 10.18
CA VAL A 186 -6.48 18.63 9.54
C VAL A 186 -6.84 18.59 8.06
N LYS A 187 -6.01 19.23 7.24
CA LYS A 187 -6.23 19.31 5.80
C LYS A 187 -6.08 17.94 5.16
N LEU A 188 -7.17 17.44 4.60
CA LEU A 188 -7.23 16.14 3.93
C LEU A 188 -6.57 16.18 2.54
N THR A 189 -5.94 15.09 2.14
CA THR A 189 -5.48 14.94 0.75
C THR A 189 -6.66 14.72 -0.19
N HIS A 190 -6.45 14.94 -1.49
CA HIS A 190 -7.45 14.60 -2.51
C HIS A 190 -7.85 13.12 -2.49
N GLU A 191 -6.91 12.23 -2.16
CA GLU A 191 -7.16 10.80 -2.05
C GLU A 191 -8.07 10.49 -0.85
N GLN A 192 -7.80 11.10 0.31
CA GLN A 192 -8.68 11.01 1.48
C GLN A 192 -10.05 11.60 1.18
N GLN A 193 -10.12 12.76 0.51
CA GLN A 193 -11.39 13.39 0.16
C GLN A 193 -12.23 12.51 -0.78
N ARG A 194 -11.60 11.81 -1.74
CA ARG A 194 -12.30 10.86 -2.63
C ARG A 194 -12.93 9.72 -1.83
N ILE A 195 -12.20 9.18 -0.84
CA ILE A 195 -12.74 8.15 0.07
C ILE A 195 -13.92 8.72 0.86
N LEU A 196 -13.79 9.91 1.43
CA LEU A 196 -14.86 10.55 2.21
C LEU A 196 -16.08 10.92 1.34
N ASN A 197 -15.92 11.11 0.04
CA ASN A 197 -17.04 11.37 -0.87
C ASN A 197 -17.81 10.09 -1.25
N HIS A 198 -17.26 8.91 -0.92
CA HIS A 198 -17.93 7.63 -1.12
C HIS A 198 -18.82 7.31 0.09
N LYS A 199 -20.13 7.51 -0.01
CA LYS A 199 -21.06 6.99 1.01
C LYS A 199 -21.20 5.48 0.82
N ILE A 200 -20.84 4.71 1.84
CA ILE A 200 -20.91 3.25 1.81
C ILE A 200 -22.37 2.77 1.80
N GLU A 201 -22.65 1.75 0.99
CA GLU A 201 -23.96 1.11 0.90
C GLU A 201 -23.88 -0.37 1.32
N HIS A 202 -25.02 -0.97 1.64
CA HIS A 202 -25.10 -2.40 1.97
C HIS A 202 -24.56 -3.28 0.85
N GLY A 203 -23.80 -4.32 1.22
CA GLY A 203 -23.14 -5.23 0.28
C GLY A 203 -21.93 -4.66 -0.47
N GLN A 204 -21.62 -3.37 -0.35
CA GLN A 204 -20.41 -2.82 -0.95
C GLN A 204 -19.16 -3.24 -0.18
N ILE A 205 -18.14 -3.67 -0.93
CA ILE A 205 -16.80 -3.93 -0.41
C ILE A 205 -15.86 -2.88 -1.00
N VAL A 206 -15.34 -1.99 -0.16
CA VAL A 206 -14.40 -0.93 -0.49
C VAL A 206 -13.02 -1.31 0.03
N LYS A 207 -12.01 -1.22 -0.82
CA LYS A 207 -10.60 -1.39 -0.43
C LYS A 207 -9.87 -0.06 -0.45
N ILE A 208 -9.09 0.21 0.57
CA ILE A 208 -8.20 1.36 0.67
C ILE A 208 -6.77 0.84 0.77
N MET A 209 -6.08 0.88 -0.37
CA MET A 209 -4.71 0.44 -0.53
C MET A 209 -3.77 1.58 -0.12
N ALA A 210 -3.17 1.47 1.06
CA ALA A 210 -2.47 2.59 1.68
C ALA A 210 -1.01 2.26 1.93
N PHE A 211 -0.10 3.16 1.56
CA PHE A 211 1.30 3.00 1.97
C PHE A 211 1.51 3.37 3.44
N ALA A 212 2.69 3.04 3.95
CA ALA A 212 3.17 3.41 5.28
C ALA A 212 3.01 4.92 5.56
N GLY A 213 2.39 5.24 6.70
CA GLY A 213 2.32 6.62 7.20
C GLY A 213 1.28 7.51 6.52
N THR A 214 0.43 6.98 5.64
CA THR A 214 -0.51 7.77 4.83
C THR A 214 -1.82 8.14 5.54
N GLY A 215 -1.93 7.85 6.84
CA GLY A 215 -3.09 8.23 7.65
C GLY A 215 -4.31 7.31 7.51
N LYS A 216 -4.11 5.98 7.36
CA LYS A 216 -5.17 4.94 7.29
C LYS A 216 -6.25 5.12 8.36
N THR A 217 -5.87 4.99 9.64
CA THR A 217 -6.78 5.11 10.77
C THR A 217 -7.39 6.51 10.87
N SER A 218 -6.61 7.56 10.63
CA SER A 218 -7.13 8.94 10.60
C SER A 218 -8.19 9.15 9.52
N THR A 219 -8.02 8.51 8.36
CA THR A 219 -9.00 8.56 7.25
C THR A 219 -10.30 7.88 7.67
N LEU A 220 -10.24 6.73 8.34
CA LEU A 220 -11.43 6.07 8.89
C LEU A 220 -12.14 6.90 9.97
N VAL A 221 -11.38 7.58 10.84
CA VAL A 221 -11.94 8.50 11.85
C VAL A 221 -12.72 9.62 11.16
N LYS A 222 -12.09 10.30 10.19
CA LYS A 222 -12.75 11.37 9.44
C LYS A 222 -13.93 10.89 8.60
N TYR A 223 -13.87 9.66 8.10
CA TYR A 223 -15.00 9.02 7.43
C TYR A 223 -16.19 8.85 8.39
N ALA A 224 -15.96 8.30 9.58
CA ALA A 224 -17.00 8.10 10.59
C ALA A 224 -17.58 9.42 11.14
N GLU A 225 -16.74 10.46 11.28
CA GLU A 225 -17.20 11.81 11.65
C GLU A 225 -18.13 12.40 10.58
N LYS A 226 -17.78 12.24 9.29
CA LYS A 226 -18.59 12.77 8.18
C LYS A 226 -19.94 12.07 8.07
N PHE A 227 -20.00 10.77 8.33
CA PHE A 227 -21.22 9.97 8.29
C PHE A 227 -21.71 9.66 9.71
N ALA A 228 -21.92 10.71 10.52
CA ALA A 228 -22.30 10.59 11.93
C ALA A 228 -23.62 9.84 12.17
N ASP A 229 -24.51 9.82 11.16
CA ASP A 229 -25.81 9.12 11.21
C ASP A 229 -25.69 7.60 11.03
N LEU A 230 -24.52 7.09 10.60
CA LEU A 230 -24.26 5.67 10.40
C LEU A 230 -23.51 5.08 11.59
N ASN A 231 -23.76 3.81 11.87
CA ASN A 231 -23.09 3.03 12.91
C ASN A 231 -22.00 2.15 12.31
N PHE A 232 -20.80 2.20 12.88
CA PHE A 232 -19.64 1.47 12.37
C PHE A 232 -19.05 0.52 13.40
N LEU A 233 -18.53 -0.61 12.90
CA LEU A 233 -17.69 -1.51 13.68
C LEU A 233 -16.26 -1.39 13.18
N TYR A 234 -15.35 -0.88 14.01
CA TYR A 234 -13.92 -0.89 13.75
C TYR A 234 -13.28 -2.15 14.32
N VAL A 235 -12.64 -2.94 13.45
CA VAL A 235 -11.94 -4.16 13.82
C VAL A 235 -10.49 -4.12 13.38
N THR A 236 -9.60 -4.53 14.28
CA THR A 236 -8.15 -4.62 14.04
C THR A 236 -7.58 -5.87 14.70
N PHE A 237 -6.39 -6.30 14.25
CA PHE A 237 -5.68 -7.44 14.82
C PHE A 237 -5.05 -7.13 16.18
N ASN A 238 -4.51 -5.92 16.36
CA ASN A 238 -3.73 -5.58 17.54
C ASN A 238 -4.60 -4.89 18.61
N LYS A 239 -4.61 -5.44 19.83
CA LYS A 239 -5.32 -4.85 20.97
C LYS A 239 -4.91 -3.40 21.24
N ALA A 240 -3.63 -3.06 21.13
CA ALA A 240 -3.16 -1.69 21.33
C ALA A 240 -3.75 -0.71 20.30
N VAL A 241 -3.92 -1.15 19.05
CA VAL A 241 -4.56 -0.37 17.99
C VAL A 241 -6.06 -0.21 18.27
N ALA A 242 -6.74 -1.26 18.73
CA ALA A 242 -8.15 -1.19 19.11
C ALA A 242 -8.39 -0.22 20.28
N GLU A 243 -7.55 -0.26 21.32
CA GLU A 243 -7.65 0.66 22.46
C GLU A 243 -7.38 2.11 22.04
N ARG A 244 -6.35 2.35 21.21
CA ARG A 244 -6.13 3.67 20.63
C ARG A 244 -7.34 4.12 19.80
N GLY A 245 -7.93 3.22 19.04
CA GLY A 245 -9.16 3.44 18.29
C GLY A 245 -10.27 4.01 19.18
N LYS A 246 -10.53 3.41 20.34
CA LYS A 246 -11.56 3.89 21.27
C LYS A 246 -11.36 5.33 21.74
N SER A 247 -10.11 5.81 21.80
CA SER A 247 -9.82 7.21 22.19
C SER A 247 -9.96 8.22 21.05
N VAL A 248 -9.93 7.79 19.79
CA VAL A 248 -9.89 8.69 18.63
C VAL A 248 -11.13 8.63 17.74
N PHE A 249 -11.83 7.50 17.71
CA PHE A 249 -13.04 7.37 16.90
C PHE A 249 -14.25 8.05 17.57
N PRO A 250 -15.18 8.61 16.78
CA PRO A 250 -16.42 9.16 17.29
C PRO A 250 -17.35 8.08 17.89
N ARG A 251 -18.38 8.52 18.62
CA ARG A 251 -19.27 7.65 19.41
C ARG A 251 -20.06 6.63 18.59
N ASN A 252 -20.28 6.90 17.30
CA ASN A 252 -20.94 5.99 16.37
C ASN A 252 -20.04 4.81 15.91
N VAL A 253 -18.82 4.69 16.44
CA VAL A 253 -17.90 3.60 16.10
C VAL A 253 -17.61 2.72 17.31
N THR A 254 -17.91 1.43 17.17
CA THR A 254 -17.51 0.42 18.16
C THR A 254 -16.15 -0.15 17.80
N CYS A 255 -15.14 0.00 18.66
CA CYS A 255 -13.78 -0.49 18.41
C CYS A 255 -13.49 -1.81 19.13
N LYS A 256 -13.14 -2.86 18.38
CA LYS A 256 -12.89 -4.22 18.89
C LYS A 256 -11.74 -4.91 18.14
N THR A 257 -11.26 -6.03 18.66
CA THR A 257 -10.49 -7.02 17.89
C THR A 257 -11.38 -8.21 17.51
N PHE A 258 -11.05 -8.94 16.44
CA PHE A 258 -11.78 -10.16 16.07
C PHE A 258 -11.86 -11.17 17.21
N HIS A 259 -10.74 -11.42 17.89
CA HIS A 259 -10.70 -12.27 19.08
C HIS A 259 -11.59 -11.74 20.22
N SER A 260 -11.71 -10.42 20.41
CA SER A 260 -12.59 -9.88 21.45
C SER A 260 -14.08 -10.07 21.14
N LEU A 261 -14.47 -10.02 19.87
CA LEU A 261 -15.84 -10.32 19.43
C LEU A 261 -16.15 -11.81 19.65
N ALA A 262 -15.27 -12.69 19.16
CA ALA A 262 -15.39 -14.13 19.34
C ALA A 262 -15.33 -14.55 20.81
N PHE A 263 -14.54 -13.87 21.64
CA PHE A 263 -14.46 -14.13 23.08
C PHE A 263 -15.79 -13.84 23.77
N GLY A 264 -16.45 -12.73 23.42
CA GLY A 264 -17.76 -12.38 23.98
C GLY A 264 -18.83 -13.43 23.68
N SER A 265 -18.83 -13.99 22.47
CA SER A 265 -19.83 -14.97 22.03
C SER A 265 -19.51 -16.41 22.44
N VAL A 266 -18.26 -16.84 22.30
CA VAL A 266 -17.84 -18.24 22.46
C VAL A 266 -16.83 -18.39 23.59
N GLY A 267 -15.74 -17.61 23.57
CA GLY A 267 -14.60 -17.80 24.47
C GLY A 267 -14.92 -17.65 25.97
N LYS A 268 -15.90 -16.82 26.33
CA LYS A 268 -16.35 -16.62 27.73
C LYS A 268 -16.83 -17.92 28.37
N HIS A 269 -17.62 -18.72 27.65
CA HIS A 269 -18.13 -20.02 28.13
C HIS A 269 -16.98 -20.99 28.46
N TYR A 270 -15.96 -21.06 27.59
CA TYR A 270 -14.78 -21.89 27.84
C TYR A 270 -13.92 -21.36 29.00
N LYS A 271 -13.83 -20.04 29.17
CA LYS A 271 -13.12 -19.43 30.31
C LYS A 271 -13.78 -19.81 31.64
N GLU A 272 -15.10 -19.68 31.73
CA GLU A 272 -15.87 -19.97 32.95
C GLU A 272 -15.78 -21.45 33.36
N LYS A 273 -15.70 -22.36 32.39
CA LYS A 273 -15.45 -23.79 32.64
C LYS A 273 -13.97 -24.13 32.91
N GLY A 274 -13.06 -23.14 32.84
CA GLY A 274 -11.62 -23.33 33.02
C GLY A 274 -10.95 -24.13 31.89
N LYS A 275 -11.58 -24.16 30.71
CA LYS A 275 -11.16 -24.91 29.53
C LYS A 275 -10.49 -24.02 28.46
N LEU A 276 -10.36 -22.72 28.74
CA LEU A 276 -9.66 -21.79 27.87
C LEU A 276 -8.16 -21.77 28.18
N ASN A 277 -7.35 -21.90 27.12
CA ASN A 277 -5.93 -21.57 27.12
C ASN A 277 -5.72 -20.29 26.31
N PHE A 278 -5.17 -19.25 26.94
CA PHE A 278 -4.89 -17.98 26.28
C PHE A 278 -3.72 -18.07 25.28
N SER A 279 -2.88 -19.09 25.43
CA SER A 279 -1.75 -19.39 24.56
C SER A 279 -2.06 -20.53 23.60
N LYS A 280 -1.20 -20.72 22.60
CA LYS A 280 -1.21 -21.94 21.77
C LYS A 280 -1.03 -23.17 22.66
N MET A 281 -1.60 -24.30 22.26
CA MET A 281 -1.33 -25.55 22.94
C MET A 281 0.16 -25.90 22.80
N SER A 282 0.78 -26.29 23.90
CA SER A 282 2.19 -26.70 23.85
C SER A 282 2.33 -28.03 23.12
N VAL A 283 3.42 -28.19 22.38
CA VAL A 283 3.77 -29.48 21.74
C VAL A 283 3.82 -30.60 22.77
N TYR A 284 4.29 -30.28 23.98
CA TYR A 284 4.31 -31.20 25.11
C TYR A 284 2.89 -31.68 25.48
N SER A 285 1.94 -30.76 25.65
CA SER A 285 0.55 -31.11 25.93
C SER A 285 -0.05 -31.99 24.83
N ILE A 286 0.19 -31.65 23.55
CA ILE A 286 -0.29 -32.46 22.42
C ILE A 286 0.33 -33.85 22.42
N SER A 287 1.60 -33.98 22.81
CA SER A 287 2.28 -35.28 22.81
C SER A 287 1.64 -36.33 23.74
N PHE A 288 0.87 -35.91 24.76
CA PHE A 288 0.09 -36.80 25.62
C PHE A 288 -1.31 -37.13 25.09
N LEU A 289 -1.76 -36.41 24.05
CA LEU A 289 -3.08 -36.57 23.45
C LEU A 289 -3.05 -37.43 22.18
N ILE A 290 -1.86 -37.68 21.63
CA ILE A 290 -1.65 -38.43 20.40
C ILE A 290 -1.18 -39.86 20.70
N GLN A 291 -1.41 -40.78 19.77
CA GLN A 291 -1.03 -42.18 19.95
C GLN A 291 0.48 -42.35 19.83
N ASN A 292 1.07 -43.21 20.67
CA ASN A 292 2.48 -43.57 20.49
C ASN A 292 2.62 -44.56 19.32
N ARG A 293 3.44 -44.22 18.32
CA ARG A 293 3.69 -45.06 17.14
C ARG A 293 5.17 -45.36 17.05
N GLN A 294 5.50 -46.65 16.89
CA GLN A 294 6.87 -47.12 16.87
C GLN A 294 7.67 -46.45 15.75
N GLY A 295 8.88 -46.00 16.07
CA GLY A 295 9.77 -45.34 15.11
C GLY A 295 9.44 -43.86 14.83
N GLN A 296 8.41 -43.29 15.46
CA GLN A 296 8.07 -41.88 15.30
C GLN A 296 8.26 -41.09 16.61
N SER A 297 8.93 -39.93 16.52
CA SER A 297 9.10 -39.04 17.68
C SER A 297 7.78 -38.36 18.04
N LEU A 298 7.31 -38.56 19.28
CA LEU A 298 6.12 -37.89 19.81
C LEU A 298 6.22 -36.36 19.78
N PHE A 299 7.41 -35.80 19.96
CA PHE A 299 7.61 -34.35 19.88
C PHE A 299 7.45 -33.83 18.45
N VAL A 300 8.06 -34.51 17.48
CA VAL A 300 7.93 -34.14 16.06
C VAL A 300 6.47 -34.24 15.63
N ARG A 301 5.77 -35.30 16.03
CA ARG A 301 4.35 -35.49 15.75
C ARG A 301 3.46 -34.48 16.45
N GLY A 302 3.71 -34.21 17.73
CA GLY A 302 2.99 -33.17 18.46
C GLY A 302 3.11 -31.81 17.77
N LYS A 303 4.27 -31.52 17.16
CA LYS A 303 4.47 -30.31 16.36
C LYS A 303 3.68 -30.32 15.05
N THR A 304 3.65 -31.43 14.30
CA THR A 304 2.91 -31.52 13.04
C THR A 304 1.40 -31.48 13.27
N VAL A 305 0.89 -32.15 14.30
CA VAL A 305 -0.51 -32.09 14.74
C VAL A 305 -0.87 -30.68 15.20
N SER A 306 -0.01 -30.03 16.00
CA SER A 306 -0.18 -28.62 16.39
C SER A 306 -0.31 -27.70 15.18
N GLN A 307 0.61 -27.84 14.21
CA GLN A 307 0.58 -27.04 12.99
C GLN A 307 -0.70 -27.31 12.17
N THR A 308 -1.16 -28.55 12.12
CA THR A 308 -2.40 -28.94 11.43
C THR A 308 -3.61 -28.24 12.03
N LEU A 309 -3.72 -28.22 13.37
CA LEU A 309 -4.78 -27.48 14.08
C LEU A 309 -4.70 -25.97 13.80
N GLU A 310 -3.51 -25.38 13.89
CA GLU A 310 -3.33 -23.94 13.68
C GLU A 310 -3.65 -23.52 12.23
N ASN A 311 -3.27 -24.34 11.25
CA ASN A 311 -3.62 -24.12 9.85
C ASN A 311 -5.14 -24.19 9.65
N PHE A 312 -5.82 -25.15 10.28
CA PHE A 312 -7.28 -25.24 10.27
C PHE A 312 -7.96 -24.06 10.97
N PHE A 313 -7.43 -23.59 12.11
CA PHE A 313 -7.99 -22.42 12.80
C PHE A 313 -7.85 -21.14 11.98
N ALA A 314 -6.80 -21.04 11.15
CA ALA A 314 -6.61 -19.93 10.24
C ALA A 314 -7.42 -20.06 8.94
N SER A 315 -7.82 -21.26 8.51
CA SER A 315 -8.52 -21.49 7.24
C SER A 315 -10.01 -21.15 7.31
N SER A 316 -10.64 -21.00 6.14
CA SER A 316 -12.10 -20.86 6.00
C SER A 316 -12.86 -22.20 6.04
N ASP A 317 -12.15 -23.33 6.09
CA ASP A 317 -12.72 -24.66 5.88
C ASP A 317 -13.57 -25.12 7.06
N ASP A 318 -14.66 -25.84 6.79
CA ASP A 318 -15.57 -26.29 7.86
C ASP A 318 -15.01 -27.49 8.66
N GLU A 319 -14.12 -28.27 8.04
CA GLU A 319 -13.49 -29.46 8.64
C GLU A 319 -11.98 -29.52 8.39
N ILE A 320 -11.28 -30.27 9.26
CA ILE A 320 -9.84 -30.54 9.10
C ILE A 320 -9.64 -31.53 7.96
N CYS A 321 -8.93 -31.12 6.91
CA CYS A 321 -8.49 -31.96 5.79
C CYS A 321 -6.94 -32.05 5.67
N GLU A 322 -6.45 -32.88 4.74
CA GLU A 322 -5.01 -33.12 4.50
C GLU A 322 -4.23 -31.86 4.08
N GLU A 323 -4.88 -30.85 3.50
CA GLU A 323 -4.25 -29.57 3.13
C GLU A 323 -3.80 -28.76 4.35
N HIS A 324 -4.38 -29.00 5.53
CA HIS A 324 -3.94 -28.37 6.76
C HIS A 324 -2.65 -29.01 7.29
N ALA A 325 -2.33 -30.25 6.92
CA ALA A 325 -1.12 -30.91 7.38
C ALA A 325 0.12 -30.31 6.70
N PRO A 326 1.23 -30.09 7.43
CA PRO A 326 2.42 -29.48 6.86
C PRO A 326 3.03 -30.35 5.76
N ILE A 327 3.40 -29.73 4.62
CA ILE A 327 4.09 -30.41 3.52
C ILE A 327 5.49 -30.87 3.95
N TRP A 328 6.15 -30.07 4.80
CA TRP A 328 7.50 -30.32 5.29
C TRP A 328 7.55 -30.24 6.81
N PHE A 329 8.34 -31.10 7.43
CA PHE A 329 8.65 -31.02 8.86
C PHE A 329 10.15 -31.21 9.10
N LYS A 330 10.61 -30.86 10.31
CA LYS A 330 11.98 -31.15 10.75
C LYS A 330 11.97 -32.38 11.65
N ASN A 331 12.84 -33.36 11.37
CA ASN A 331 13.01 -34.51 12.24
C ASN A 331 13.81 -34.15 13.50
N THR A 332 14.10 -35.16 14.33
CA THR A 332 14.90 -35.03 15.57
C THR A 332 16.32 -34.54 15.35
N HIS A 333 16.86 -34.69 14.14
CA HIS A 333 18.20 -34.22 13.74
C HIS A 333 18.17 -32.83 13.08
N GLY A 334 16.98 -32.20 13.00
CA GLY A 334 16.81 -30.89 12.37
C GLY A 334 16.73 -30.92 10.84
N GLU A 335 16.79 -32.09 10.23
CA GLU A 335 16.71 -32.29 8.79
C GLU A 335 15.28 -32.09 8.29
N ARG A 336 15.14 -31.38 7.18
CA ARG A 336 13.84 -31.11 6.56
C ARG A 336 13.40 -32.33 5.74
N LYS A 337 12.31 -32.97 6.14
CA LYS A 337 11.70 -34.12 5.45
C LYS A 337 10.34 -33.77 4.88
N LEU A 338 10.02 -34.36 3.73
CA LEU A 338 8.70 -34.27 3.11
C LEU A 338 7.75 -35.18 3.89
N ALA A 339 6.56 -34.66 4.24
CA ALA A 339 5.53 -35.48 4.86
C ALA A 339 4.92 -36.43 3.83
N SER A 340 4.95 -37.73 4.13
CA SER A 340 4.25 -38.75 3.36
C SER A 340 2.73 -38.58 3.47
N GLN A 341 1.97 -39.13 2.52
CA GLN A 341 0.51 -39.11 2.58
C GLN A 341 -0.03 -39.78 3.85
N GLU A 342 0.58 -40.88 4.26
CA GLU A 342 0.20 -41.58 5.49
C GLU A 342 0.43 -40.71 6.74
N GLU A 343 1.57 -40.03 6.84
CA GLU A 343 1.82 -39.09 7.95
C GLU A 343 0.81 -37.93 7.98
N LYS A 344 0.42 -37.41 6.81
CA LYS A 344 -0.62 -36.38 6.73
C LYS A 344 -1.97 -36.90 7.23
N ARG A 345 -2.38 -38.10 6.82
CA ARG A 345 -3.63 -38.72 7.27
C ARG A 345 -3.66 -38.90 8.78
N ILE A 346 -2.59 -39.46 9.36
CA ILE A 346 -2.45 -39.64 10.81
C ILE A 346 -2.56 -38.29 11.54
N ASN A 347 -1.85 -37.25 11.06
CA ASN A 347 -1.91 -35.93 11.67
C ASN A 347 -3.33 -35.35 11.65
N VAL A 348 -4.06 -35.55 10.55
CA VAL A 348 -5.44 -35.08 10.40
C VAL A 348 -6.39 -35.83 11.34
N GLU A 349 -6.29 -37.15 11.42
CA GLU A 349 -7.12 -37.97 12.32
C GLU A 349 -6.93 -37.56 13.78
N GLU A 350 -5.68 -37.41 14.23
CA GLU A 350 -5.38 -36.99 15.60
C GLU A 350 -5.80 -35.55 15.86
N ALA A 351 -5.61 -34.65 14.89
CA ALA A 351 -6.10 -33.27 14.99
C ALA A 351 -7.64 -33.23 15.08
N LYS A 352 -8.36 -34.07 14.32
CA LYS A 352 -9.82 -34.20 14.41
C LYS A 352 -10.27 -34.69 15.77
N GLU A 353 -9.60 -35.69 16.34
CA GLU A 353 -9.90 -36.18 17.68
C GLU A 353 -9.70 -35.10 18.75
N ILE A 354 -8.54 -34.42 18.71
CA ILE A 354 -8.23 -33.32 19.62
C ILE A 354 -9.27 -32.20 19.47
N TRP A 355 -9.59 -31.80 18.24
CA TRP A 355 -10.60 -30.77 17.97
C TRP A 355 -11.99 -31.15 18.46
N HIS A 356 -12.40 -32.40 18.22
CA HIS A 356 -13.67 -32.93 18.71
C HIS A 356 -13.77 -32.82 20.24
N ASN A 357 -12.71 -33.21 20.96
CA ASN A 357 -12.66 -33.12 22.41
C ASN A 357 -12.49 -31.68 22.92
N MET A 358 -11.80 -30.79 22.19
CA MET A 358 -11.73 -29.35 22.48
C MET A 358 -13.11 -28.68 22.47
N LYS A 359 -14.01 -29.11 21.59
CA LYS A 359 -15.37 -28.54 21.49
C LYS A 359 -16.24 -28.85 22.71
N LYS A 360 -16.15 -30.04 23.29
CA LYS A 360 -17.00 -30.47 24.43
C LYS A 360 -16.79 -29.61 25.66
N LEU A 361 -17.78 -28.83 26.08
CA LEU A 361 -17.65 -27.97 27.27
C LEU A 361 -17.56 -28.78 28.57
N ASP A 362 -18.24 -29.93 28.61
CA ASP A 362 -18.30 -30.85 29.74
C ASP A 362 -17.73 -32.23 29.32
N GLY A 363 -17.20 -33.00 30.27
CA GLY A 363 -16.73 -34.37 30.05
C GLY A 363 -15.21 -34.60 30.06
N ASP A 364 -14.39 -33.56 30.18
CA ASP A 364 -12.93 -33.65 30.37
C ASP A 364 -12.56 -33.20 31.79
N VAL A 365 -12.66 -34.12 32.75
CA VAL A 365 -12.42 -33.86 34.19
C VAL A 365 -11.02 -33.30 34.42
N GLU A 366 -10.04 -33.77 33.66
CA GLU A 366 -8.63 -33.37 33.76
C GLU A 366 -8.30 -32.11 32.94
N LYS A 367 -9.26 -31.61 32.14
CA LYS A 367 -9.13 -30.41 31.30
C LYS A 367 -7.90 -30.47 30.40
N LYS A 368 -7.59 -31.65 29.86
CA LYS A 368 -6.49 -31.92 28.95
C LYS A 368 -6.68 -31.23 27.59
N TYR A 369 -7.90 -31.15 27.09
CA TYR A 369 -8.23 -30.64 25.75
C TYR A 369 -8.65 -29.18 25.76
N LYS A 370 -7.78 -28.25 26.17
CA LYS A 370 -8.13 -26.83 26.27
C LYS A 370 -8.30 -26.17 24.90
N ILE A 371 -9.34 -25.35 24.75
CA ILE A 371 -9.51 -24.53 23.54
C ILE A 371 -8.54 -23.35 23.58
N THR A 372 -7.94 -22.99 22.44
CA THR A 372 -7.05 -21.83 22.33
C THR A 372 -7.83 -20.58 21.91
N CYS A 373 -7.15 -19.42 21.87
CA CYS A 373 -7.74 -18.21 21.32
C CYS A 373 -8.18 -18.35 19.86
N ASP A 374 -7.33 -18.98 19.04
CA ASP A 374 -7.65 -19.23 17.63
C ASP A 374 -8.69 -20.35 17.48
N GLY A 375 -8.73 -21.30 18.41
CA GLY A 375 -9.76 -22.35 18.47
C GLY A 375 -11.17 -21.80 18.71
N TYR A 376 -11.37 -20.90 19.69
CA TYR A 376 -12.71 -20.31 19.87
C TYR A 376 -13.06 -19.33 18.75
N LEU A 377 -12.07 -18.67 18.15
CA LEU A 377 -12.29 -17.83 16.96
C LEU A 377 -12.77 -18.69 15.79
N LYS A 378 -12.18 -19.89 15.61
CA LYS A 378 -12.64 -20.87 14.62
C LYS A 378 -14.07 -21.31 14.89
N LEU A 379 -14.44 -21.63 16.13
CA LEU A 379 -15.83 -21.95 16.47
C LEU A 379 -16.80 -20.81 16.16
N TRP A 380 -16.37 -19.58 16.45
CA TRP A 380 -17.17 -18.41 16.12
C TRP A 380 -17.34 -18.25 14.61
N GLN A 381 -16.27 -18.41 13.81
CA GLN A 381 -16.35 -18.43 12.35
C GLN A 381 -17.32 -19.50 11.83
N LEU A 382 -17.22 -20.74 12.35
CA LEU A 382 -18.09 -21.85 11.96
C LEU A 382 -19.56 -21.61 12.32
N SER A 383 -19.86 -20.81 13.35
CA SER A 383 -21.23 -20.41 13.69
C SER A 383 -21.84 -19.40 12.70
N LYS A 384 -21.07 -18.92 11.71
CA LYS A 384 -21.48 -17.92 10.70
C LYS A 384 -22.13 -16.69 11.35
N PRO A 385 -21.37 -15.96 12.18
CA PRO A 385 -21.92 -14.94 13.05
C PRO A 385 -22.43 -13.76 12.22
N GLN A 386 -23.53 -13.13 12.68
CA GLN A 386 -24.08 -11.93 12.06
C GLN A 386 -23.83 -10.73 12.97
N LEU A 387 -23.04 -9.77 12.48
CA LEU A 387 -22.68 -8.54 13.17
C LEU A 387 -23.76 -7.49 12.91
N LEU A 388 -24.88 -7.63 13.62
CA LEU A 388 -26.04 -6.75 13.49
C LEU A 388 -25.82 -5.38 14.14
N GLY A 389 -26.57 -4.37 13.68
CA GLY A 389 -26.54 -3.02 14.25
C GLY A 389 -25.45 -2.10 13.67
N TYR A 390 -24.77 -2.52 12.61
CA TYR A 390 -23.76 -1.72 11.92
C TYR A 390 -24.11 -1.56 10.44
N ASP A 391 -23.92 -0.34 9.93
CA ASP A 391 -24.06 0.00 8.52
C ASP A 391 -22.82 -0.37 7.72
N ALA A 392 -21.63 -0.29 8.35
CA ALA A 392 -20.40 -0.82 7.78
C ALA A 392 -19.37 -1.30 8.81
N ILE A 393 -18.49 -2.20 8.38
CA ILE A 393 -17.34 -2.70 9.15
C ILE A 393 -16.06 -2.13 8.55
N PHE A 394 -15.23 -1.52 9.40
CA PHE A 394 -13.88 -1.11 9.06
C PHE A 394 -12.90 -2.20 9.51
N VAL A 395 -12.12 -2.73 8.58
CA VAL A 395 -11.06 -3.70 8.88
C VAL A 395 -9.72 -3.04 8.63
N ASP A 396 -9.00 -2.73 9.71
CA ASP A 396 -7.67 -2.12 9.65
C ASP A 396 -6.57 -3.19 9.69
N GLU A 397 -5.45 -2.90 9.03
CA GLU A 397 -4.38 -3.87 8.72
C GLU A 397 -4.92 -5.14 8.04
N ALA A 398 -5.83 -4.95 7.07
CA ALA A 398 -6.52 -6.04 6.41
C ALA A 398 -5.56 -7.04 5.72
N GLN A 399 -4.36 -6.63 5.31
CA GLN A 399 -3.36 -7.52 4.71
C GLN A 399 -2.94 -8.70 5.62
N ASP A 400 -3.15 -8.57 6.94
CA ASP A 400 -2.76 -9.56 7.94
C ASP A 400 -3.93 -10.42 8.45
N CYS A 401 -5.10 -10.33 7.81
CA CYS A 401 -6.24 -11.19 8.11
C CYS A 401 -5.99 -12.65 7.64
N THR A 402 -6.41 -13.60 8.46
CA THR A 402 -6.46 -15.03 8.10
C THR A 402 -7.73 -15.32 7.28
N PRO A 403 -7.74 -16.38 6.45
CA PRO A 403 -8.96 -16.80 5.73
C PRO A 403 -10.20 -16.94 6.63
N ALA A 404 -10.05 -17.44 7.87
CA ALA A 404 -11.12 -17.52 8.85
C ALA A 404 -11.75 -16.15 9.16
N ILE A 405 -10.91 -15.12 9.37
CA ILE A 405 -11.36 -13.75 9.61
C ILE A 405 -12.02 -13.18 8.36
N VAL A 406 -11.45 -13.44 7.18
CA VAL A 406 -12.03 -12.98 5.91
C VAL A 406 -13.41 -13.60 5.68
N ASP A 407 -13.60 -14.88 5.97
CA ASP A 407 -14.91 -15.55 5.88
C ASP A 407 -15.95 -14.92 6.83
N ILE A 408 -15.55 -14.56 8.06
CA ILE A 408 -16.41 -13.80 8.97
C ILE A 408 -16.78 -12.45 8.37
N VAL A 409 -15.81 -11.69 7.86
CA VAL A 409 -16.06 -10.34 7.32
C VAL A 409 -16.95 -10.38 6.08
N LEU A 410 -16.68 -11.30 5.14
CA LEU A 410 -17.40 -11.37 3.87
C LEU A 410 -18.81 -11.99 3.99
N SER A 411 -19.11 -12.67 5.09
CA SER A 411 -20.47 -13.17 5.37
C SER A 411 -21.41 -12.10 5.94
N GLN A 412 -20.94 -10.87 6.14
CA GLN A 412 -21.74 -9.77 6.65
C GLN A 412 -22.53 -9.08 5.53
N LYS A 413 -23.76 -8.65 5.83
CA LYS A 413 -24.66 -7.98 4.87
C LYS A 413 -24.42 -6.46 4.78
N CYS A 414 -23.74 -5.89 5.77
CA CYS A 414 -23.42 -4.46 5.82
C CYS A 414 -22.31 -4.09 4.82
N GLY A 415 -22.01 -2.80 4.70
CA GLY A 415 -20.85 -2.35 3.96
C GLY A 415 -19.54 -2.82 4.61
N ILE A 416 -18.49 -2.98 3.82
CA ILE A 416 -17.17 -3.41 4.29
C ILE A 416 -16.12 -2.46 3.74
N ILE A 417 -15.30 -1.88 4.62
CA ILE A 417 -14.14 -1.05 4.25
C ILE A 417 -12.87 -1.74 4.75
N LEU A 418 -12.09 -2.29 3.84
CA LEU A 418 -10.80 -2.92 4.11
C LEU A 418 -9.69 -1.89 3.90
N VAL A 419 -8.91 -1.58 4.92
CA VAL A 419 -7.76 -0.67 4.82
C VAL A 419 -6.48 -1.36 5.27
N GLY A 420 -5.38 -1.09 4.57
CA GLY A 420 -4.09 -1.64 4.94
C GLY A 420 -3.01 -1.37 3.90
N ASP A 421 -1.79 -1.82 4.22
CA ASP A 421 -0.66 -1.76 3.30
C ASP A 421 -0.36 -3.16 2.76
N PRO A 422 -0.67 -3.45 1.47
CA PRO A 422 -0.43 -4.77 0.90
C PRO A 422 1.05 -5.16 0.88
N HIS A 423 1.97 -4.21 1.10
CA HIS A 423 3.40 -4.45 1.08
C HIS A 423 4.00 -4.67 2.48
N GLN A 424 3.21 -4.48 3.54
CA GLN A 424 3.62 -4.69 4.94
C GLN A 424 3.04 -5.97 5.57
N GLN A 425 2.69 -6.96 4.74
CA GLN A 425 2.27 -8.26 5.26
C GLN A 425 3.42 -8.97 5.97
N ILE A 426 3.31 -9.14 7.29
CA ILE A 426 4.34 -9.77 8.13
C ILE A 426 3.81 -10.94 8.97
N TYR A 427 2.49 -11.18 8.98
CA TYR A 427 1.87 -12.24 9.77
C TYR A 427 1.60 -13.54 8.99
N THR A 428 2.27 -13.77 7.85
CA THR A 428 2.11 -15.01 7.03
C THR A 428 2.39 -16.28 7.82
N PHE A 429 3.27 -16.24 8.83
CA PHE A 429 3.54 -17.38 9.72
C PHE A 429 2.34 -17.81 10.58
N ARG A 430 1.28 -16.99 10.66
CA ARG A 430 0.01 -17.31 11.30
C ARG A 430 -1.08 -17.76 10.32
N GLY A 431 -0.72 -18.01 9.05
CA GLY A 431 -1.68 -18.34 8.00
C GLY A 431 -2.40 -17.11 7.41
N ALA A 432 -1.93 -15.89 7.69
CA ALA A 432 -2.47 -14.70 7.05
C ALA A 432 -2.17 -14.70 5.55
N VAL A 433 -3.17 -14.38 4.74
CA VAL A 433 -3.04 -14.18 3.29
C VAL A 433 -3.35 -12.73 2.98
N ASN A 434 -2.76 -12.21 1.90
CA ASN A 434 -2.89 -10.80 1.57
C ASN A 434 -4.29 -10.48 1.07
N THR A 435 -5.19 -10.25 2.03
CA THR A 435 -6.63 -10.06 1.85
C THR A 435 -6.92 -8.88 0.92
N LEU A 436 -6.06 -7.86 0.95
CA LEU A 436 -6.18 -6.70 0.07
C LEU A 436 -6.03 -7.05 -1.41
N TYR A 437 -5.37 -8.16 -1.78
CA TYR A 437 -5.34 -8.65 -3.15
C TYR A 437 -6.40 -9.71 -3.45
N SER A 438 -6.67 -10.62 -2.51
CA SER A 438 -7.53 -11.79 -2.77
C SER A 438 -9.03 -11.50 -2.76
N VAL A 439 -9.49 -10.52 -1.96
CA VAL A 439 -10.93 -10.30 -1.75
C VAL A 439 -11.59 -9.60 -2.96
N PRO A 440 -12.78 -9.99 -3.42
CA PRO A 440 -13.51 -9.19 -4.43
C PRO A 440 -13.86 -7.82 -3.87
N HIS A 441 -13.91 -6.80 -4.73
CA HIS A 441 -14.24 -5.43 -4.30
C HIS A 441 -15.14 -4.75 -5.31
N THR A 442 -15.97 -3.85 -4.82
CA THR A 442 -16.78 -2.94 -5.64
C THR A 442 -15.98 -1.69 -5.98
N HIS A 443 -15.13 -1.22 -5.06
CA HIS A 443 -14.36 0.01 -5.21
C HIS A 443 -12.97 -0.15 -4.60
N VAL A 444 -11.96 0.50 -5.22
CA VAL A 444 -10.59 0.59 -4.72
C VAL A 444 -10.15 2.04 -4.70
N TYR A 445 -9.62 2.46 -3.56
CA TYR A 445 -8.96 3.73 -3.35
C TYR A 445 -7.50 3.51 -2.97
N TYR A 446 -6.69 4.55 -3.14
CA TYR A 446 -5.27 4.53 -2.80
C TYR A 446 -4.94 5.69 -1.88
N LEU A 447 -4.05 5.47 -0.91
CA LEU A 447 -3.43 6.52 -0.12
C LEU A 447 -1.91 6.44 -0.34
N THR A 448 -1.33 7.47 -0.94
CA THR A 448 0.07 7.45 -1.41
C THR A 448 0.99 8.42 -0.70
N GLN A 449 0.45 9.51 -0.12
CA GLN A 449 1.22 10.51 0.61
C GLN A 449 1.37 10.18 2.10
N SER A 450 2.60 9.95 2.53
CA SER A 450 2.97 9.71 3.93
C SER A 450 3.05 11.03 4.70
N PHE A 451 2.54 11.05 5.92
CA PHE A 451 2.70 12.17 6.85
C PHE A 451 3.79 11.91 7.90
N ARG A 452 4.51 10.80 7.78
CA ARG A 452 5.52 10.37 8.77
C ARG A 452 6.94 10.77 8.39
N PHE A 453 7.22 10.87 7.09
CA PHE A 453 8.57 11.09 6.59
C PHE A 453 8.54 11.89 5.28
N GLY A 454 9.63 12.62 5.05
CA GLY A 454 9.79 13.46 3.88
C GLY A 454 10.19 12.70 2.60
N PRO A 455 10.37 13.45 1.49
CA PRO A 455 10.55 12.93 0.13
C PRO A 455 11.75 12.00 -0.03
N GLU A 456 12.84 12.22 0.70
CA GLU A 456 14.08 11.44 0.56
C GLU A 456 13.92 10.00 1.10
N ILE A 457 13.24 9.84 2.24
CA ILE A 457 12.93 8.52 2.79
C ILE A 457 11.87 7.82 1.92
N ALA A 458 10.88 8.58 1.45
CA ALA A 458 9.85 8.08 0.54
C ALA A 458 10.46 7.56 -0.78
N TYR A 459 11.47 8.23 -1.33
CA TYR A 459 12.21 7.76 -2.50
C TYR A 459 12.86 6.40 -2.27
N VAL A 460 13.55 6.23 -1.13
CA VAL A 460 14.19 4.95 -0.80
C VAL A 460 13.13 3.86 -0.66
N GLY A 461 12.03 4.13 0.04
CA GLY A 461 10.91 3.20 0.17
C GLY A 461 10.30 2.81 -1.17
N ALA A 462 10.01 3.78 -2.03
CA ALA A 462 9.50 3.55 -3.39
C ALA A 462 10.47 2.72 -4.23
N THR A 463 11.77 2.99 -4.12
CA THR A 463 12.82 2.26 -4.85
C THR A 463 12.91 0.80 -4.41
N ILE A 464 12.82 0.52 -3.11
CA ILE A 464 12.79 -0.86 -2.59
C ILE A 464 11.54 -1.60 -3.09
N LEU A 465 10.36 -0.95 -3.05
CA LEU A 465 9.12 -1.54 -3.56
C LEU A 465 9.21 -1.86 -5.06
N ASP A 466 9.85 -0.99 -5.83
CA ASP A 466 10.06 -1.21 -7.25
C ASP A 466 11.05 -2.36 -7.53
N VAL A 467 12.23 -2.34 -6.92
CA VAL A 467 13.26 -3.35 -7.16
C VAL A 467 12.81 -4.74 -6.66
N CYS A 468 12.25 -4.81 -5.46
CA CYS A 468 11.89 -6.10 -4.84
C CYS A 468 10.51 -6.61 -5.27
N LYS A 469 9.56 -5.72 -5.56
CA LYS A 469 8.15 -6.10 -5.82
C LYS A 469 7.61 -5.60 -7.18
N LYS A 470 8.43 -4.94 -8.00
CA LYS A 470 8.06 -4.38 -9.31
C LYS A 470 6.88 -3.41 -9.27
N ILE A 471 6.69 -2.72 -8.14
CA ILE A 471 5.62 -1.73 -7.96
C ILE A 471 6.06 -0.41 -8.59
N ARG A 472 5.48 -0.09 -9.76
CA ARG A 472 5.78 1.13 -10.54
C ARG A 472 4.57 1.99 -10.89
N ASN A 473 3.37 1.43 -10.78
CA ASN A 473 2.12 2.10 -11.13
C ASN A 473 1.62 3.07 -10.04
N LYS A 474 2.19 3.00 -8.83
CA LYS A 474 1.92 3.87 -7.69
C LYS A 474 3.24 4.19 -7.00
N THR A 475 3.37 5.43 -6.54
CA THR A 475 4.60 5.93 -5.93
C THR A 475 4.30 6.46 -4.54
N LEU A 476 5.09 6.01 -3.55
CA LEU A 476 5.06 6.54 -2.20
C LEU A 476 5.59 7.97 -2.21
N VAL A 477 4.81 8.91 -1.69
CA VAL A 477 5.14 10.34 -1.63
C VAL A 477 5.41 10.72 -0.18
N GLY A 478 6.51 11.43 0.08
CA GLY A 478 6.79 12.00 1.41
C GLY A 478 6.00 13.27 1.68
N GLY A 479 5.62 13.53 2.92
CA GLY A 479 4.81 14.68 3.32
C GLY A 479 5.62 15.87 3.78
#